data_AF-A0A920SNA6-F1
#
_entry.id   AF-A0A920SNA6-F1
#
_cell.length_a   1.000
_cell.length_b   1.000
_cell.length_c   1.000
_cell.angle_alpha   90.00
_cell.angle_beta   90.00
_cell.angle_gamma   90.00
#
_symmetry.space_group_name_H-M   'P 1'
#
loop_
_entity.id
_entity.type
_entity.pdbx_description
1 polymer ?
#
loop_
_entity_poly.entity_id
_entity_poly.type
_entity_poly.pdbx_seq_one_letter_code
_entity_poly.pdbx_strand_id
1 'polypeptide(L)'
;MRKTLLLVLCMLPLGCGLIEPDSEVLTLFVGPERVECMGFMFPTTCLQVRFQPEGDWEAFGDPIEGFNFEPGFFYELRVKRVSITDPPADASSYRWILLELINKIVAQAYALDSRIVI
;
A
#
# COMPACT_ATOMS: atom_id res chain seq x y z
N MET A 1 6.01 -51.58 47.07
CA MET A 1 7.30 -50.93 46.71
C MET A 1 7.56 -51.30 45.26
N ARG A 2 7.77 -50.44 44.26
CA ARG A 2 8.29 -49.08 44.17
C ARG A 2 7.63 -48.43 42.96
N LYS A 3 7.14 -47.21 43.17
CA LYS A 3 6.50 -46.32 42.21
C LYS A 3 7.53 -45.90 41.16
N THR A 4 7.20 -45.94 39.88
CA THR A 4 7.77 -45.03 38.87
C THR A 4 6.75 -44.82 37.77
N LEU A 5 5.84 -43.89 38.03
CA LEU A 5 5.00 -43.23 37.05
C LEU A 5 5.92 -42.29 36.26
N LEU A 6 6.43 -42.69 35.08
CA LEU A 6 7.12 -41.76 34.19
C LEU A 6 6.06 -41.03 33.35
N LEU A 7 5.75 -39.82 33.80
CA LEU A 7 5.05 -38.80 33.04
C LEU A 7 5.91 -38.48 31.80
N VAL A 8 5.48 -38.91 30.60
CA VAL A 8 6.05 -38.39 29.36
C VAL A 8 5.52 -36.97 29.21
N LEU A 9 6.33 -36.03 29.68
CA LEU A 9 6.17 -34.60 29.49
C LEU A 9 6.10 -34.34 27.99
N CYS A 10 4.92 -33.94 27.51
CA CYS A 10 4.71 -33.44 26.17
C CYS A 10 5.56 -32.17 26.02
N MET A 11 6.80 -32.33 25.54
CA MET A 11 7.62 -31.24 25.03
C MET A 11 6.96 -30.75 23.75
N LEU A 12 5.93 -29.91 23.91
CA LEU A 12 5.52 -29.02 22.85
C LEU A 12 6.72 -28.09 22.60
N PRO A 13 7.40 -28.16 21.44
CA PRO A 13 8.34 -27.11 21.11
C PRO A 13 7.53 -25.82 21.12
N LEU A 14 7.97 -24.85 21.94
CA LEU A 14 7.50 -23.48 21.88
C LEU A 14 7.54 -23.09 20.41
N GLY A 15 6.36 -22.93 19.81
CA GLY A 15 6.24 -22.47 18.45
C GLY A 15 7.02 -21.16 18.35
N CYS A 16 8.01 -21.13 17.47
CA CYS A 16 8.49 -19.86 16.96
C CYS A 16 7.29 -19.25 16.25
N GLY A 17 6.59 -18.34 16.93
CA GLY A 17 5.52 -17.58 16.32
C GLY A 17 6.14 -16.89 15.11
N LEU A 18 5.69 -17.28 13.92
CA LEU A 18 6.00 -16.55 12.70
C LEU A 18 5.50 -15.13 12.95
N ILE A 19 6.42 -14.17 13.15
CA ILE A 19 6.06 -12.76 13.20
C ILE A 19 5.69 -12.42 11.75
N GLU A 20 4.41 -12.55 11.43
CA GLU A 20 3.90 -12.09 10.15
C GLU A 20 4.07 -10.57 10.10
N PRO A 21 4.57 -10.01 8.99
CA PRO A 21 4.70 -8.56 8.87
C PRO A 21 3.32 -7.94 8.97
N ASP A 22 3.20 -6.88 9.79
CA ASP A 22 1.94 -6.15 9.93
C ASP A 22 1.51 -5.65 8.56
N SER A 23 0.27 -5.94 8.18
CA SER A 23 -0.25 -5.59 6.87
C SER A 23 -1.74 -5.35 6.90
N GLU A 24 -2.17 -4.44 6.04
CA GLU A 24 -3.57 -4.09 5.89
C GLU A 24 -3.94 -3.97 4.42
N VAL A 25 -5.23 -4.10 4.14
CA VAL A 25 -5.79 -3.89 2.81
C VAL A 25 -6.65 -2.64 2.84
N LEU A 26 -6.39 -1.72 1.91
CA LEU A 26 -7.10 -0.46 1.81
C LEU A 26 -7.38 -0.08 0.36
N THR A 27 -8.26 0.89 0.18
CA THR A 27 -8.50 1.52 -1.12
C THR A 27 -7.59 2.74 -1.27
N LEU A 28 -6.87 2.80 -2.38
CA LEU A 28 -6.03 3.92 -2.76
C LEU A 28 -6.56 4.54 -4.05
N PHE A 29 -6.86 5.83 -4.02
CA PHE A 29 -7.26 6.57 -5.21
C PHE A 29 -6.02 7.21 -5.82
N VAL A 30 -5.84 7.08 -7.14
CA VAL A 30 -4.70 7.67 -7.86
C VAL A 30 -5.23 8.67 -8.88
N GLY A 31 -4.65 9.87 -8.86
CA GLY A 31 -4.98 10.97 -9.76
C GLY A 31 -4.44 10.77 -11.19
N PRO A 32 -4.86 11.60 -12.14
CA PRO A 32 -4.58 11.41 -13.57
C PRO A 32 -3.20 11.91 -14.00
N GLU A 33 -2.52 12.65 -13.14
CA GLU A 33 -1.24 13.28 -13.43
C GLU A 33 -0.23 12.94 -12.33
N ARG A 34 1.04 13.07 -12.70
CA ARG A 34 2.12 13.04 -11.72
C ARG A 34 2.40 14.47 -11.26
N VAL A 35 2.72 14.61 -9.98
CA VAL A 35 3.06 15.90 -9.37
C VAL A 35 4.53 15.97 -9.07
N GLU A 36 5.10 17.18 -9.08
CA GLU A 36 6.47 17.39 -8.63
C GLU A 36 6.61 16.97 -7.16
N CYS A 37 7.68 16.22 -6.86
CA CYS A 37 8.03 15.82 -5.51
C CYS A 37 9.54 15.79 -5.35
N MET A 38 10.00 15.90 -4.10
CA MET A 38 11.42 15.87 -3.79
C MET A 38 11.92 14.42 -3.84
N GLY A 39 12.74 14.10 -4.84
CA GLY A 39 13.56 12.90 -4.82
C GLY A 39 14.79 13.11 -3.94
N PHE A 40 15.39 12.02 -3.46
CA PHE A 40 16.55 12.06 -2.55
C PHE A 40 17.74 12.88 -3.08
N MET A 41 17.92 12.97 -4.41
CA MET A 41 19.02 13.72 -5.03
C MET A 41 18.63 14.68 -6.16
N PHE A 42 17.44 14.52 -6.76
CA PHE A 42 16.99 15.31 -7.90
C PHE A 42 15.48 15.52 -7.87
N PRO A 43 14.96 16.60 -8.49
CA PRO A 43 13.53 16.75 -8.73
C PRO A 43 13.00 15.52 -9.49
N THR A 44 11.88 14.99 -9.02
CA THR A 44 11.21 13.86 -9.67
C THR A 44 9.70 14.08 -9.66
N THR A 45 8.97 13.16 -10.29
CA THR A 45 7.51 13.20 -10.33
C THR A 45 6.92 11.98 -9.64
N CYS A 46 6.01 12.23 -8.71
CA CYS A 46 5.33 11.23 -7.90
C CYS A 46 3.90 11.02 -8.38
N LEU A 47 3.29 9.90 -7.98
CA LEU A 47 1.85 9.75 -8.11
C LEU A 47 1.16 10.79 -7.23
N GLN A 48 -0.05 11.19 -7.62
CA GLN A 48 -0.96 11.91 -6.73
C GLN A 48 -1.95 10.88 -6.19
N VAL A 49 -2.06 10.75 -4.87
CA VAL A 49 -2.96 9.78 -4.25
C VAL A 49 -3.81 10.39 -3.15
N ARG A 50 -4.90 9.71 -2.80
CA ARG A 50 -5.63 9.96 -1.56
C ARG A 50 -6.14 8.65 -0.99
N PHE A 51 -6.24 8.57 0.33
CA PHE A 51 -6.65 7.36 1.03
C PHE A 51 -8.16 7.30 1.29
N GLN A 52 -8.88 8.38 1.00
CA GLN A 52 -10.31 8.51 1.20
C GLN A 52 -10.94 9.21 -0.02
N PRO A 53 -12.21 8.90 -0.37
CA PRO A 53 -12.88 9.51 -1.54
C PRO A 53 -13.03 11.03 -1.47
N GLU A 54 -12.96 11.61 -0.28
CA GLU A 54 -13.11 13.05 -0.03
C GLU A 54 -11.86 13.64 0.63
N GLY A 55 -10.79 12.86 0.73
CA GLY A 55 -9.51 13.29 1.29
C GLY A 55 -8.71 14.18 0.34
N ASP A 56 -7.73 14.87 0.90
CA ASP A 56 -6.79 15.69 0.16
C ASP A 56 -5.85 14.83 -0.70
N TRP A 57 -5.44 15.39 -1.83
CA TRP A 57 -4.46 14.78 -2.70
C TRP A 57 -3.04 14.99 -2.15
N GLU A 58 -2.29 13.90 -2.07
CA GLU A 58 -0.93 13.85 -1.54
C GLU A 58 0.04 13.33 -2.60
N ALA A 59 1.28 13.83 -2.59
CA ALA A 59 2.34 13.28 -3.42
C ALA A 59 2.81 11.94 -2.85
N PHE A 60 2.87 10.92 -3.70
CA PHE A 60 3.15 9.55 -3.31
C PHE A 60 4.31 8.98 -4.14
N GLY A 61 5.46 8.85 -3.49
CA GLY A 61 6.72 8.42 -4.11
C GLY A 61 6.95 6.92 -4.10
N ASP A 62 6.16 6.16 -3.34
CA ASP A 62 6.35 4.72 -3.23
C ASP A 62 5.87 3.99 -4.50
N PRO A 63 6.62 2.98 -4.98
CA PRO A 63 6.13 2.12 -6.05
C PRO A 63 4.99 1.25 -5.53
N ILE A 64 4.01 0.99 -6.40
CA ILE A 64 2.95 0.02 -6.15
C ILE A 64 3.22 -1.18 -7.06
N GLU A 65 3.62 -2.31 -6.47
CA GLU A 65 3.93 -3.53 -7.22
C GLU A 65 2.71 -4.00 -8.02
N GLY A 66 2.92 -4.29 -9.30
CA GLY A 66 1.86 -4.72 -10.22
C GLY A 66 0.99 -3.59 -10.77
N PHE A 67 1.19 -2.34 -10.35
CA PHE A 67 0.50 -1.17 -10.91
C PHE A 67 1.39 -0.45 -11.93
N ASN A 68 0.87 -0.27 -13.14
CA ASN A 68 1.49 0.55 -14.17
C ASN A 68 0.64 1.80 -14.41
N PHE A 69 1.17 2.96 -14.04
CA PHE A 69 0.47 4.22 -14.20
C PHE A 69 0.39 4.64 -15.67
N GLU A 70 -0.81 4.95 -16.14
CA GLU A 70 -1.04 5.65 -17.40
C GLU A 70 -1.64 7.04 -17.12
N PRO A 71 -1.08 8.13 -17.68
CA PRO A 71 -1.61 9.47 -17.48
C PRO A 71 -3.00 9.63 -18.10
N GLY A 72 -3.78 10.57 -17.55
CA GLY A 72 -5.13 10.90 -18.03
C GLY A 72 -6.24 10.00 -17.48
N PHE A 73 -5.98 9.22 -16.43
CA PHE A 73 -6.97 8.36 -15.78
C PHE A 73 -7.00 8.54 -14.27
N PHE A 74 -8.19 8.60 -13.69
CA PHE A 74 -8.38 8.35 -12.27
C PHE A 74 -8.46 6.85 -12.02
N TYR A 75 -7.80 6.39 -10.96
CA TYR A 75 -7.84 5.00 -10.55
C TYR A 75 -8.42 4.87 -9.15
N GLU A 76 -9.14 3.77 -8.94
CA GLU A 76 -9.45 3.23 -7.63
C GLU A 76 -8.80 1.86 -7.53
N LEU A 77 -7.86 1.72 -6.59
CA LEU A 77 -7.04 0.52 -6.44
C LEU A 77 -7.32 -0.10 -5.08
N ARG A 78 -7.47 -1.43 -5.04
CA ARG A 78 -7.35 -2.18 -3.80
C ARG A 78 -5.91 -2.59 -3.63
N VAL A 79 -5.26 -2.12 -2.57
CA VAL A 79 -3.83 -2.37 -2.33
C VAL A 79 -3.60 -3.04 -0.98
N LYS A 80 -2.56 -3.86 -0.90
CA LYS A 80 -2.02 -4.36 0.36
C LYS A 80 -0.82 -3.49 0.75
N ARG A 81 -0.89 -2.87 1.92
CA ARG A 81 0.24 -2.18 2.56
C ARG A 81 0.88 -3.12 3.56
N VAL A 82 2.19 -3.36 3.42
CA VAL A 82 2.96 -4.26 4.27
C VAL A 82 4.06 -3.46 4.95
N SER A 83 4.12 -3.49 6.27
CA SER A 83 5.21 -2.90 7.04
C SER A 83 6.53 -3.61 6.74
N ILE A 84 7.60 -2.83 6.60
CA ILE A 84 8.96 -3.33 6.44
C ILE A 84 9.63 -3.29 7.82
N THR A 85 10.15 -4.43 8.27
CA THR A 85 10.93 -4.50 9.52
C THR A 85 12.31 -3.91 9.28
N ASP A 86 12.72 -2.97 10.15
CA ASP A 86 14.02 -2.29 10.09
C ASP A 86 14.33 -1.66 8.71
N PRO A 87 13.47 -0.73 8.23
CA PRO A 87 13.69 -0.10 6.94
C PRO A 87 14.94 0.80 6.99
N PRO A 88 15.67 0.95 5.86
CA PRO A 88 16.72 1.96 5.76
C PRO A 88 16.20 3.35 6.15
N ALA A 89 17.04 4.18 6.77
CA ALA A 89 16.62 5.48 7.29
C ALA A 89 16.00 6.42 6.25
N ASP A 90 16.43 6.31 4.98
CA ASP A 90 15.97 7.14 3.86
C ASP A 90 14.99 6.39 2.93
N ALA A 91 14.38 5.30 3.39
CA ALA A 91 13.43 4.50 2.61
C ALA A 91 12.04 4.47 3.25
N SER A 92 11.02 4.12 2.45
CA SER A 92 9.67 3.93 2.98
C SER A 92 9.63 2.79 3.99
N SER A 93 8.81 2.97 5.02
CA SER A 93 8.49 1.93 6.00
C SER A 93 7.47 0.91 5.46
N TYR A 94 6.98 1.10 4.23
CA TYR A 94 5.93 0.30 3.64
C TYR A 94 6.27 -0.21 2.24
N ARG A 95 5.77 -1.41 1.96
CA ARG A 95 5.70 -2.00 0.63
C ARG A 95 4.25 -2.07 0.19
N TRP A 96 3.97 -1.65 -1.04
CA TRP A 96 2.62 -1.54 -1.59
C TRP A 96 2.43 -2.51 -2.74
N ILE A 97 1.36 -3.32 -2.68
CA ILE A 97 1.08 -4.35 -3.68
C ILE A 97 -0.34 -4.14 -4.21
N LEU A 98 -0.49 -4.05 -5.54
CA LEU A 98 -1.80 -4.03 -6.17
C LEU A 98 -2.46 -5.41 -6.00
N LEU A 99 -3.64 -5.42 -5.38
CA LEU A 99 -4.48 -6.61 -5.33
C LEU A 99 -5.51 -6.59 -6.46
N GLU A 100 -6.09 -5.43 -6.72
CA GLU A 100 -7.19 -5.29 -7.69
C GLU A 100 -7.26 -3.84 -8.21
N LEU A 101 -7.48 -3.68 -9.52
CA LEU A 101 -7.90 -2.41 -10.10
C LEU A 101 -9.43 -2.39 -10.06
N ILE A 102 -10.00 -1.62 -9.14
CA ILE A 102 -11.45 -1.51 -8.93
C ILE A 102 -12.06 -0.66 -10.05
N ASN A 103 -11.42 0.47 -10.36
CA ASN A 103 -11.92 1.39 -11.37
C ASN A 103 -10.78 2.13 -12.10
N LYS A 104 -11.02 2.46 -13.37
CA LYS A 104 -10.14 3.30 -14.21
C LYS A 104 -11.02 4.19 -15.09
N ILE A 105 -11.08 5.48 -14.78
CA ILE A 105 -11.94 6.45 -15.47
C ILE A 105 -11.06 7.46 -16.22
N VAL A 106 -11.37 7.73 -17.47
CA VAL A 106 -10.70 8.80 -18.24
C VAL A 106 -10.98 10.15 -17.57
N ALA A 107 -9.94 10.92 -17.26
CA ALA A 107 -10.07 12.22 -16.60
C ALA A 107 -11.00 13.17 -17.37
N GLN A 108 -10.98 13.09 -18.71
CA GLN A 108 -11.91 13.83 -19.57
C GLN A 108 -13.37 13.48 -19.29
N ALA A 109 -13.71 12.20 -19.07
CA ALA A 109 -15.07 11.80 -18.75
C ALA A 109 -15.49 12.31 -17.36
N TYR A 110 -14.57 12.32 -16.40
CA TYR A 110 -14.80 12.87 -15.06
C TYR A 110 -15.08 14.39 -15.10
N ALA A 111 -14.31 15.14 -15.90
CA ALA A 111 -14.52 16.58 -16.11
C ALA A 111 -15.83 16.90 -16.85
N LEU A 112 -16.31 15.98 -17.70
CA LEU A 112 -17.55 16.14 -18.47
C LEU A 112 -18.81 15.81 -17.67
N ASP A 113 -18.72 14.92 -16.68
CA ASP A 113 -19.79 14.66 -15.70
C ASP A 113 -19.84 15.75 -14.62
N SER A 114 -18.68 16.36 -14.32
CA SER A 114 -18.53 17.48 -13.37
C SER A 114 -18.77 18.87 -14.00
N ARG A 115 -19.60 18.98 -15.04
CA ARG A 115 -19.88 20.25 -15.77
C ARG A 115 -20.70 21.28 -14.96
N ILE A 116 -20.21 21.67 -13.78
CA ILE A 116 -20.23 22.99 -13.11
C ILE A 116 -19.36 22.77 -11.87
N VAL A 117 -18.07 23.13 -11.94
CA VAL A 117 -17.32 23.99 -11.00
C VAL A 117 -15.93 24.15 -11.62
N ILE A 118 -15.78 25.10 -12.54
CA ILE A 118 -14.57 25.91 -12.68
C ILE A 118 -15.03 27.35 -12.83
#